data_AF-A0A2D8PPS7-F1
#
_entry.id   AF-A0A2D8PPS7-F1
#
_cell.length_a   1.000
_cell.length_b   1.000
_cell.length_c   1.000
_cell.angle_alpha   90.00
_cell.angle_beta   90.00
_cell.angle_gamma   90.00
#
_symmetry.space_group_name_H-M   'P 1'
#
loop_
_entity.id
_entity.type
_entity.pdbx_description
1 polymer ?
#
loop_
_entity_poly.entity_id
_entity_poly.type
_entity_poly.pdbx_seq_one_letter_code
_entity_poly.pdbx_strand_id
1 'polypeptide(L)'
;MRTDFLPTRKIPVSQLYGWNSRRAVPVDIDLSHRGCVIRDRFSGTAFLLSTDDFGFIRGATLFADTRDHLAHSLLSEVTGCEWVNEYSDQWALYRCWSEEERDAHAREIADDLAADRAEADGISLDEAFEAEYQAAYDMHPLTIGGWQVAA
;
A
#
# COMPACT_ATOMS: atom_id res chain seq x y z
N MET A 1 9.29 -8.82 -12.83
CA MET A 1 9.55 -7.91 -11.70
C MET A 1 8.34 -7.93 -10.78
N ARG A 2 8.47 -7.80 -9.45
CA ARG A 2 7.31 -7.60 -8.56
C ARG A 2 7.17 -6.10 -8.33
N THR A 3 5.98 -5.57 -8.58
CA THR A 3 5.67 -4.16 -8.34
C THR A 3 4.57 -4.11 -7.29
N ASP A 4 4.80 -3.34 -6.23
CA ASP A 4 3.82 -3.11 -5.18
C ASP A 4 3.02 -1.82 -5.42
N PHE A 5 1.77 -1.85 -4.97
CA PHE A 5 0.80 -0.77 -5.13
C PHE A 5 0.12 -0.47 -3.78
N LEU A 6 -0.11 0.80 -3.49
CA LEU A 6 -0.90 1.27 -2.35
C LEU A 6 -2.16 1.99 -2.83
N PRO A 7 -3.31 1.76 -2.19
CA PRO A 7 -4.53 2.48 -2.51
C PRO A 7 -4.48 3.89 -1.94
N THR A 8 -5.08 4.87 -2.63
CA THR A 8 -5.15 6.25 -2.14
C THR A 8 -6.29 6.52 -1.15
N ARG A 9 -7.09 5.49 -0.84
CA ARG A 9 -8.17 5.52 0.18
C ARG A 9 -8.46 4.12 0.70
N LYS A 10 -9.17 4.02 1.83
CA LYS A 10 -9.64 2.73 2.35
C LYS A 10 -10.67 2.09 1.41
N ILE A 11 -10.45 0.83 1.08
CA ILE A 11 -11.36 0.04 0.24
C ILE A 11 -11.81 -1.19 1.03
N PRO A 12 -13.10 -1.33 1.37
CA PRO A 12 -13.60 -2.55 1.96
C PRO A 12 -13.55 -3.68 0.92
N VAL A 13 -12.99 -4.83 1.29
CA VAL A 13 -12.91 -6.02 0.43
C VAL A 13 -14.30 -6.46 -0.06
N SER A 14 -15.33 -6.27 0.77
CA SER A 14 -16.72 -6.58 0.43
C SER A 14 -17.24 -5.81 -0.79
N GLN A 15 -16.69 -4.62 -1.09
CA GLN A 15 -17.09 -3.83 -2.25
C GLN A 15 -16.52 -4.36 -3.57
N LEU A 16 -15.46 -5.18 -3.54
CA LEU A 16 -14.82 -5.72 -4.75
C LEU A 16 -15.82 -6.48 -5.63
N TYR A 17 -16.67 -7.32 -5.04
CA TYR A 17 -17.69 -8.06 -5.81
C TYR A 17 -18.73 -7.13 -6.44
N GLY A 18 -19.14 -6.08 -5.72
CA GLY A 18 -20.13 -5.13 -6.20
C GLY A 18 -19.63 -4.28 -7.38
N TRP A 19 -18.35 -3.92 -7.39
CA TRP A 19 -17.73 -3.27 -8.55
C TRP A 19 -17.49 -4.25 -9.68
N ASN A 20 -17.00 -5.46 -9.37
CA ASN A 20 -16.74 -6.47 -10.38
C ASN A 20 -18.00 -6.89 -11.15
N SER A 21 -19.16 -6.98 -10.47
CA SER A 21 -20.44 -7.31 -11.11
C SER A 21 -20.94 -6.25 -12.08
N ARG A 22 -20.41 -5.02 -12.02
CA ARG A 22 -20.78 -3.90 -12.92
C ARG A 22 -19.86 -3.80 -14.13
N ARG A 23 -18.77 -4.56 -14.18
CA ARG A 23 -17.83 -4.56 -15.31
C ARG A 23 -18.44 -5.27 -16.50
N ALA A 24 -18.14 -4.78 -17.70
CA ALA A 24 -18.46 -5.49 -18.94
C ALA A 24 -17.72 -6.83 -19.02
N VAL A 25 -16.50 -6.88 -18.46
CA VAL A 25 -15.68 -8.09 -18.36
C VAL A 25 -15.27 -8.26 -16.89
N PRO A 26 -15.93 -9.17 -16.16
CA PRO A 26 -15.58 -9.47 -14.78
C PRO A 26 -14.20 -10.11 -14.67
N VAL A 27 -13.47 -9.75 -13.60
CA VAL A 27 -12.25 -10.44 -13.19
C VAL A 27 -12.58 -11.62 -12.27
N ASP A 28 -11.67 -12.58 -12.18
CA ASP A 28 -11.74 -13.59 -11.13
C ASP A 28 -11.28 -13.00 -9.82
N ILE A 29 -12.08 -13.21 -8.77
CA ILE A 29 -11.80 -12.77 -7.40
C ILE A 29 -11.84 -14.01 -6.51
N ASP A 30 -10.69 -14.37 -5.95
CA ASP A 30 -10.55 -15.47 -5.01
C ASP A 30 -10.15 -14.92 -3.63
N LEU A 31 -11.07 -15.02 -2.67
CA LEU A 31 -10.85 -14.58 -1.30
C LEU A 31 -10.44 -15.75 -0.43
N SER A 32 -9.32 -15.57 0.26
CA SER A 32 -8.82 -16.52 1.25
C SER A 32 -8.52 -15.82 2.57
N HIS A 33 -8.25 -16.61 3.61
CA HIS A 33 -7.76 -16.10 4.90
C HIS A 33 -6.41 -15.36 4.80
N ARG A 34 -5.71 -15.43 3.66
CA ARG A 34 -4.39 -14.78 3.44
C ARG A 34 -4.46 -13.54 2.56
N GLY A 35 -5.65 -13.13 2.15
CA GLY A 35 -5.86 -12.00 1.24
C GLY A 35 -6.73 -12.35 0.04
N CYS A 36 -6.74 -11.44 -0.94
CA CYS A 36 -7.60 -11.52 -2.12
C CYS A 36 -6.75 -11.61 -3.38
N VAL A 37 -7.00 -12.59 -4.24
CA VAL A 37 -6.38 -12.66 -5.57
C VAL A 37 -7.35 -12.11 -6.60
N ILE A 38 -6.90 -11.12 -7.36
CA ILE A 38 -7.62 -10.62 -8.54
C ILE A 38 -6.88 -11.12 -9.77
N ARG A 39 -7.59 -11.73 -10.73
CA ARG A 39 -7.02 -12.15 -12.01
C ARG A 39 -7.89 -11.71 -13.17
N ASP A 40 -7.29 -10.98 -14.11
CA ASP A 40 -7.89 -10.75 -15.42
C ASP A 40 -7.56 -11.92 -16.36
N ARG A 41 -8.62 -12.57 -16.87
CA ARG A 41 -8.50 -13.77 -17.71
C ARG A 41 -7.93 -13.47 -19.09
N PHE A 42 -8.07 -12.25 -19.58
CA PHE A 42 -7.66 -11.89 -20.94
C PHE A 42 -6.20 -11.48 -21.03
N SER A 43 -5.74 -10.61 -20.13
CA SER A 43 -4.34 -10.18 -20.08
C SER A 43 -3.44 -11.14 -19.31
N GLY A 44 -4.00 -12.03 -18.49
CA GLY A 44 -3.23 -12.86 -17.55
C GLY A 44 -2.69 -12.07 -16.35
N THR A 45 -3.02 -10.79 -16.24
CA THR A 45 -2.62 -9.93 -15.12
C THR A 45 -3.25 -10.44 -13.84
N ALA A 46 -2.44 -10.59 -12.80
CA ALA A 46 -2.89 -11.04 -11.50
C ALA A 46 -2.25 -10.25 -10.37
N PHE A 47 -3.06 -9.94 -9.36
CA PHE A 47 -2.64 -9.27 -8.13
C PHE A 47 -2.93 -10.13 -6.93
N LEU A 48 -2.04 -10.08 -5.94
CA LEU A 48 -2.37 -10.42 -4.56
C LEU A 48 -2.62 -9.14 -3.79
N LEU A 49 -3.83 -8.99 -3.28
CA LEU A 49 -4.20 -7.94 -2.38
C LEU A 49 -3.99 -8.38 -0.93
N SER A 50 -3.29 -7.54 -0.16
CA SER A 50 -3.22 -7.68 1.29
C SER A 50 -4.41 -6.97 1.95
N THR A 51 -4.86 -7.49 3.09
CA THR A 51 -6.00 -6.95 3.84
C THR A 51 -5.63 -6.79 5.31
N ASP A 52 -6.17 -5.76 5.96
CA ASP A 52 -6.08 -5.64 7.42
C ASP A 52 -7.16 -6.48 8.13
N ASP A 53 -7.07 -6.53 9.46
CA ASP A 53 -8.00 -7.28 10.32
C ASP A 53 -9.44 -6.76 10.27
N PHE A 54 -9.65 -5.56 9.75
CA PHE A 54 -10.98 -4.95 9.57
C PHE A 54 -11.56 -5.17 8.16
N GLY A 55 -10.84 -5.90 7.30
CA GLY A 55 -11.29 -6.24 5.95
C GLY A 55 -11.11 -5.11 4.94
N PHE A 56 -10.19 -4.18 5.18
CA PHE A 56 -9.78 -3.19 4.18
C PHE A 56 -8.54 -3.65 3.41
N ILE A 57 -8.48 -3.30 2.13
CA ILE A 57 -7.33 -3.59 1.28
C ILE A 57 -6.17 -2.64 1.63
N ARG A 58 -5.00 -3.18 1.97
CA ARG A 58 -3.80 -2.42 2.36
C ARG A 58 -2.81 -2.20 1.23
N GLY A 59 -2.78 -3.10 0.25
CA GLY A 59 -1.85 -3.03 -0.86
C GLY A 59 -2.14 -4.11 -1.89
N ALA A 60 -1.47 -4.02 -3.02
CA ALA A 60 -1.53 -5.02 -4.09
C ALA A 60 -0.12 -5.31 -4.60
N THR A 61 0.21 -6.58 -4.80
CA THR A 61 1.45 -7.01 -5.45
C THR A 61 1.12 -7.61 -6.81
N LEU A 62 1.74 -7.09 -7.87
CA LEU A 62 1.61 -7.64 -9.22
C LEU A 62 2.45 -8.92 -9.37
N PHE A 63 1.84 -10.02 -9.83
CA PHE A 63 2.51 -11.31 -10.01
C PHE A 63 3.10 -11.57 -11.40
N ALA A 64 2.62 -10.88 -12.43
CA ALA A 64 2.99 -11.13 -13.82
C ALA A 64 3.89 -10.02 -14.36
N ASP A 65 4.71 -10.32 -15.38
CA ASP A 65 5.38 -9.30 -16.22
C ASP A 65 4.34 -8.61 -17.13
N THR A 66 3.36 -7.97 -16.50
CA THR A 66 2.40 -7.08 -17.16
C THR A 66 2.97 -5.67 -17.17
N ARG A 67 2.74 -4.91 -18.24
CA ARG A 67 3.09 -3.48 -18.29
C ARG A 67 2.35 -2.71 -17.18
N ASP A 68 3.08 -1.90 -16.40
CA ASP A 68 2.55 -1.22 -15.19
C ASP A 68 1.30 -0.35 -15.42
N HIS A 69 1.14 0.28 -16.59
CA HIS A 69 -0.04 1.11 -16.88
C HIS A 69 -1.34 0.29 -17.02
N LEU A 70 -1.25 -0.95 -17.53
CA LEU A 70 -2.39 -1.87 -17.59
C LEU A 70 -2.74 -2.38 -16.20
N ALA A 71 -1.72 -2.59 -15.35
CA ALA A 71 -1.90 -2.99 -13.97
C ALA A 71 -2.65 -1.93 -13.15
N HIS A 72 -2.22 -0.66 -13.24
CA HIS A 72 -2.90 0.48 -12.60
C HIS A 72 -4.36 0.64 -13.03
N SER A 73 -4.62 0.56 -14.34
CA SER A 73 -5.98 0.70 -14.89
C SER A 73 -6.90 -0.41 -14.37
N LEU A 74 -6.40 -1.64 -14.33
CA LEU A 74 -7.15 -2.79 -13.84
C LEU A 74 -7.46 -2.66 -12.34
N LEU A 75 -6.46 -2.36 -11.50
CA LEU A 75 -6.67 -2.13 -10.07
C LEU A 75 -7.69 -1.02 -9.84
N SER A 76 -7.57 0.10 -10.56
CA SER A 76 -8.47 1.23 -10.39
C SER A 76 -9.90 0.92 -10.77
N GLU A 77 -10.11 0.16 -11.84
CA GLU A 77 -11.45 -0.24 -12.28
C GLU A 77 -12.08 -1.28 -11.33
N VAL A 78 -11.32 -2.27 -10.84
CA VAL A 78 -11.86 -3.30 -9.92
C VAL A 78 -12.17 -2.73 -8.54
N THR A 79 -11.43 -1.70 -8.11
CA THR A 79 -11.50 -1.16 -6.75
C THR A 79 -12.16 0.24 -6.69
N GLY A 80 -12.53 0.80 -7.84
CA GLY A 80 -13.02 2.17 -7.98
C GLY A 80 -12.10 3.25 -7.41
N CYS A 81 -10.85 2.92 -7.08
CA CYS A 81 -9.91 3.69 -6.28
C CYS A 81 -8.67 3.98 -7.10
N GLU A 82 -8.03 5.13 -6.90
CA GLU A 82 -6.70 5.35 -7.47
C GLU A 82 -5.63 4.60 -6.68
N TRP A 83 -4.55 4.24 -7.36
CA TRP A 83 -3.43 3.49 -6.77
C TRP A 83 -2.11 4.17 -7.12
N VAL A 84 -1.16 4.14 -6.20
CA VAL A 84 0.23 4.53 -6.44
C VAL A 84 1.11 3.28 -6.42
N ASN A 85 2.18 3.26 -7.21
CA ASN A 85 3.18 2.18 -7.14
C ASN A 85 4.41 2.64 -6.37
N GLU A 86 5.26 1.67 -6.00
CA GLU A 86 6.48 1.91 -5.21
C GLU A 86 7.47 2.90 -5.83
N TYR A 87 7.37 3.15 -7.14
CA TYR A 87 8.20 4.11 -7.88
C TYR A 87 7.61 5.53 -7.92
N SER A 88 6.44 5.75 -7.32
CA SER A 88 5.77 7.05 -7.30
C SER A 88 6.33 7.93 -6.19
N ASP A 89 6.57 9.21 -6.48
CA ASP A 89 6.89 10.23 -5.46
C ASP A 89 5.78 10.39 -4.40
N GLN A 90 4.56 9.90 -4.70
CA GLN A 90 3.42 9.92 -3.79
C GLN A 90 3.33 8.67 -2.90
N TRP A 91 4.19 7.66 -3.10
CA TRP A 91 4.15 6.40 -2.36
C TRP A 91 4.11 6.60 -0.85
N ALA A 92 5.00 7.48 -0.35
CA ALA A 92 5.14 7.75 1.07
C ALA A 92 3.86 8.30 1.71
N LEU A 93 3.02 8.99 0.94
CA LEU A 93 1.77 9.61 1.41
C LEU A 93 0.73 8.56 1.85
N TYR A 94 0.75 7.37 1.25
CA TYR A 94 -0.32 6.38 1.41
C TYR A 94 0.12 5.14 2.21
N ARG A 95 1.35 5.15 2.73
CA ARG A 95 1.95 4.04 3.47
C ARG A 95 1.26 3.77 4.81
N CYS A 96 0.94 4.84 5.54
CA CYS A 96 0.44 4.80 6.92
C CYS A 96 -1.00 5.32 6.99
N TRP A 97 -1.86 4.63 7.73
CA TRP A 97 -3.28 4.99 7.90
C TRP A 97 -3.64 5.46 9.31
N SER A 98 -2.76 5.22 10.28
CA SER A 98 -2.94 5.64 11.67
C SER A 98 -1.65 6.21 12.23
N GLU A 99 -1.80 7.00 13.29
CA GLU A 99 -0.67 7.60 14.00
C GLU A 99 0.25 6.52 14.60
N GLU A 100 -0.34 5.43 15.10
CA GLU A 100 0.38 4.27 15.62
C GLU A 100 1.20 3.56 14.54
N GLU A 101 0.65 3.37 13.34
CA GLU A 101 1.39 2.81 12.20
C GLU A 101 2.55 3.72 11.78
N ARG A 102 2.33 5.04 11.80
CA ARG A 102 3.33 6.03 11.42
C ARG A 102 4.49 6.08 12.41
N ASP A 103 4.21 6.15 13.71
CA ASP A 103 5.24 6.10 14.77
C ASP A 103 6.03 4.79 14.71
N ALA A 104 5.34 3.65 14.62
CA ALA A 104 6.01 2.34 14.54
C ALA A 104 6.92 2.24 13.30
N HIS A 105 6.46 2.71 12.15
CA HIS A 105 7.25 2.69 10.92
C HIS A 105 8.46 3.63 10.98
N ALA A 106 8.29 4.82 11.53
CA ALA A 106 9.39 5.77 11.68
C ALA A 106 10.48 5.25 12.62
N ARG A 107 10.11 4.54 13.70
CA ARG A 107 11.08 3.88 14.59
C ARG A 107 11.82 2.75 13.91
N GLU A 108 11.12 1.91 13.13
CA GLU A 108 11.75 0.83 12.37
C GLU A 108 12.81 1.36 11.40
N ILE A 109 12.48 2.41 10.64
CA ILE A 109 13.46 3.06 9.74
C ILE A 109 14.63 3.66 10.53
N ALA A 110 14.35 4.32 11.66
CA ALA A 110 15.38 4.91 12.49
C ALA A 110 16.33 3.87 13.07
N ASP A 111 15.80 2.75 13.58
CA ASP A 111 16.60 1.63 14.09
C ASP A 111 17.52 1.05 13.00
N ASP A 112 17.03 0.95 11.77
CA ASP A 112 17.79 0.42 10.63
C ASP A 112 18.90 1.37 10.16
N LEU A 113 18.71 2.69 10.24
CA LEU A 113 19.59 3.69 9.63
C LEU A 113 20.48 4.46 10.62
N ALA A 114 20.14 4.49 11.92
CA ALA A 114 20.83 5.33 12.89
C ALA A 114 22.32 5.02 13.02
N ALA A 115 22.71 3.74 12.93
CA ALA A 115 24.12 3.34 13.04
C ALA A 115 24.97 3.89 11.88
N ASP A 116 24.47 3.76 10.65
CA ASP A 116 25.15 4.24 9.45
C ASP A 116 25.28 5.77 9.48
N ARG A 117 24.24 6.47 9.94
CA ARG A 117 24.27 7.93 10.08
C ARG A 117 25.20 8.39 11.20
N ALA A 118 25.20 7.74 12.35
CA ALA A 118 26.10 8.06 13.45
C ALA A 118 27.57 7.97 13.01
N GLU A 119 27.91 6.94 12.23
CA GLU A 119 29.25 6.79 11.65
C GLU A 119 29.56 7.89 10.61
N ALA A 120 28.64 8.12 9.67
CA ALA A 120 28.84 9.07 8.57
C ALA A 120 28.98 10.52 9.05
N ASP A 121 28.14 10.93 10.00
CA ASP A 121 28.06 12.31 10.48
C ASP A 121 28.94 12.55 11.73
N GLY A 122 29.47 11.49 12.36
CA GLY A 122 30.30 11.57 13.56
C GLY A 122 29.55 12.02 14.81
N ILE A 123 28.27 11.65 14.92
CA ILE A 123 27.34 12.02 16.02
C ILE A 123 27.03 10.81 16.90
N SER A 124 26.34 11.04 18.03
CA SER A 124 25.90 9.93 18.88
C SER A 124 24.78 9.12 18.22
N LEU A 125 24.66 7.84 18.59
CA LEU A 125 23.60 6.96 18.07
C LEU A 125 22.20 7.50 18.41
N ASP A 126 22.02 8.05 19.62
CA ASP A 126 20.75 8.63 20.05
C ASP A 126 20.37 9.86 19.21
N GLU A 127 21.34 10.73 18.88
CA GLU A 127 21.11 11.87 17.99
C GLU A 127 20.80 11.44 16.55
N ALA A 128 21.49 10.41 16.05
CA ALA A 128 21.24 9.85 14.72
C ALA A 128 19.85 9.21 14.63
N PHE A 129 19.45 8.46 15.67
CA PHE A 129 18.13 7.85 15.77
C PHE A 129 17.02 8.91 15.73
N GLU A 130 17.11 9.95 16.55
CA GLU A 130 16.10 11.01 16.58
C GLU A 130 15.98 11.73 15.22
N ALA A 131 17.11 11.96 14.55
CA ALA A 131 17.13 12.59 13.23
C ALA A 131 16.46 11.71 12.16
N GLU A 132 16.76 10.41 12.11
CA GLU A 132 16.14 9.46 11.17
C GLU A 132 14.66 9.25 11.48
N TYR A 133 14.30 9.13 12.76
CA TYR A 133 12.92 9.02 13.21
C TYR A 133 12.11 10.21 12.72
N GLN A 134 12.55 11.43 12.98
CA GLN A 134 11.81 12.63 12.59
C GLN A 134 11.71 12.76 11.06
N ALA A 135 12.77 12.43 10.33
CA ALA A 135 12.78 12.44 8.87
C ALA A 135 11.78 11.43 8.28
N ALA A 136 11.79 10.19 8.77
CA ALA A 136 10.85 9.15 8.35
C ALA A 136 9.41 9.51 8.72
N TYR A 137 9.21 10.00 9.95
CA TYR A 137 7.90 10.41 10.45
C TYR A 137 7.30 11.51 9.56
N ASP A 138 8.05 12.56 9.23
CA ASP A 138 7.59 13.67 8.37
C ASP A 138 7.32 13.25 6.93
N MET A 139 8.05 12.24 6.42
CA MET A 139 7.87 11.71 5.07
C MET A 139 6.55 10.94 4.90
N HIS A 140 5.99 10.40 5.98
CA HIS A 140 4.81 9.52 5.94
C HIS A 140 3.57 10.14 6.62
N PRO A 141 3.01 11.24 6.08
CA PRO A 141 1.83 11.87 6.67
C PRO A 141 0.59 10.98 6.57
N LEU A 142 -0.36 11.17 7.48
CA LEU A 142 -1.66 10.50 7.43
C LEU A 142 -2.59 11.17 6.42
N THR A 143 -2.58 10.69 5.18
CA THR A 143 -3.40 11.27 4.09
C THR A 143 -4.77 10.60 3.93
N ILE A 144 -4.88 9.32 4.27
CA ILE A 144 -6.13 8.57 4.19
C ILE A 144 -6.93 8.85 5.46
N GLY A 145 -7.61 10.00 5.46
CA GLY A 145 -8.49 10.41 6.55
C GLY A 145 -9.55 9.35 6.87
N GLY A 146 -9.97 9.28 8.13
CA GLY A 146 -10.88 8.26 8.65
C GLY A 146 -12.23 8.23 7.92
N TRP A 147 -12.33 7.39 6.88
CA TRP A 147 -13.62 7.02 6.30
C TRP A 147 -14.36 6.14 7.30
N GLN A 148 -15.46 6.66 7.86
CA GLN A 148 -16.48 5.81 8.47
C GLN A 148 -17.09 4.97 7.34
N VAL A 149 -16.90 3.66 7.41
CA VAL A 149 -17.76 2.73 6.66
C VAL A 149 -19.17 2.93 7.20
N ALA A 150 -20.09 3.37 6.36
CA ALA A 150 -21.50 3.41 6.74
C ALA A 150 -21.90 1.99 7.17
N ALA A 151 -22.32 1.87 8.44
CA ALA A 151 -22.79 0.63 9.04
C ALA A 151 -24.08 0.12 8.36
#